data_AF-A0A2G6JRZ1-F1
#
_entry.id   AF-A0A2G6JRZ1-F1
#
_cell.length_a   1.000
_cell.length_b   1.000
_cell.length_c   1.000
_cell.angle_alpha   90.00
_cell.angle_beta   90.00
_cell.angle_gamma   90.00
#
_symmetry.space_group_name_H-M   'P 1'
#
loop_
_entity.id
_entity.type
_entity.pdbx_description
1 polymer ?
#
loop_
_entity_poly.entity_id
_entity_poly.type
_entity_poly.pdbx_seq_one_letter_code
_entity_poly.pdbx_strand_id
1 'polypeptide(L)'
;MTSRDYFATDPRTDHERMLAGDPYLGGDPESSRLAYRGFCLADEYYRRCVSAGFDAARPILTKLLGGLGERSTIIPPVHVDHGEHLFIGSRTFVNDNLTALDIARITVGNDCQAGPNVRLLTPAHPLEVQPRRDKLESAEPITLGDNSVVDAGGPACHAHGDQRFLTIRDTVLNDS
;
A
#
# COMPACT_ATOMS: atom_id res chain seq x y z
N MET A 1 -15.46 -26.84 -13.02
CA MET A 1 -14.24 -26.30 -13.68
C MET A 1 -13.08 -26.71 -12.82
N THR A 2 -12.21 -27.61 -13.28
CA THR A 2 -10.97 -27.96 -12.57
C THR A 2 -10.08 -26.73 -12.56
N SER A 3 -9.87 -26.13 -11.39
CA SER A 3 -8.91 -25.04 -11.22
C SER A 3 -7.55 -25.54 -11.71
N ARG A 4 -6.90 -24.77 -12.58
CA ARG A 4 -5.54 -25.09 -13.00
C ARG A 4 -4.64 -24.97 -11.78
N ASP A 5 -3.89 -26.02 -11.48
CA ASP A 5 -2.86 -25.96 -10.44
C ASP A 5 -1.64 -25.21 -11.03
N TYR A 6 -1.57 -23.91 -10.75
CA TYR A 6 -0.51 -23.03 -11.24
C TYR A 6 0.85 -23.34 -10.59
N PHE A 7 0.85 -24.00 -9.43
CA PHE A 7 2.02 -24.11 -8.57
C PHE A 7 2.33 -25.55 -8.14
N ALA A 8 1.89 -26.53 -8.92
CA ALA A 8 2.03 -27.97 -8.62
C ALA A 8 3.45 -28.43 -8.24
N THR A 9 4.49 -27.70 -8.66
CA THR A 9 5.90 -28.01 -8.39
C THR A 9 6.57 -27.06 -7.39
N ASP A 10 5.85 -26.08 -6.85
CA ASP A 10 6.35 -25.07 -5.93
C ASP A 10 5.73 -25.29 -4.54
N PRO A 11 6.51 -25.72 -3.53
CA PRO A 11 5.98 -26.08 -2.22
C PRO A 11 5.61 -24.88 -1.35
N ARG A 12 5.90 -23.65 -1.79
CA ARG A 12 5.63 -22.42 -1.04
C ARG A 12 4.14 -22.19 -0.81
N THR A 13 3.78 -21.45 0.22
CA THR A 13 2.43 -20.88 0.33
C THR A 13 2.24 -19.72 -0.64
N ASP A 14 1.00 -19.31 -0.87
CA ASP A 14 0.73 -18.13 -1.71
C ASP A 14 1.26 -16.85 -1.05
N HIS A 15 1.24 -16.76 0.29
CA HIS A 15 1.89 -15.67 1.01
C HIS A 15 3.42 -15.65 0.80
N GLU A 16 4.09 -16.80 0.79
CA GLU A 16 5.53 -16.86 0.51
C GLU A 16 5.87 -16.46 -0.93
N ARG A 17 5.04 -16.83 -1.91
CA ARG A 17 5.17 -16.37 -3.31
C ARG A 17 4.96 -14.87 -3.43
N MET A 18 3.91 -14.35 -2.79
CA MET A 18 3.57 -12.93 -2.71
C MET A 18 4.76 -12.10 -2.18
N LEU A 19 5.36 -12.52 -1.06
CA LEU A 19 6.53 -11.84 -0.50
C LEU A 19 7.77 -11.92 -1.40
N ALA A 20 7.89 -12.98 -2.20
CA ALA A 20 8.97 -13.12 -3.18
C ALA A 20 8.73 -12.28 -4.46
N GLY A 21 7.56 -11.67 -4.63
CA GLY A 21 7.15 -10.97 -5.86
C GLY A 21 6.77 -11.93 -7.00
N ASP A 22 6.59 -13.21 -6.71
CA ASP A 22 6.15 -14.21 -7.68
C ASP A 22 4.62 -14.18 -7.82
N PRO A 23 4.06 -14.69 -8.93
CA PRO A 23 2.62 -14.88 -9.04
C PRO A 23 2.08 -15.75 -7.91
N TYR A 24 0.94 -15.36 -7.36
CA TYR A 24 0.28 -16.05 -6.24
C TYR A 24 -1.23 -16.09 -6.44
N LEU A 25 -1.93 -16.97 -5.71
CA LEU A 25 -3.39 -16.97 -5.63
C LEU A 25 -3.84 -16.18 -4.40
N GLY A 26 -4.85 -15.32 -4.58
CA GLY A 26 -5.45 -14.61 -3.45
C GLY A 26 -6.15 -15.56 -2.45
N GLY A 27 -6.21 -15.13 -1.18
CA GLY A 27 -6.94 -15.85 -0.12
C GLY A 27 -6.08 -16.72 0.82
N ASP A 28 -4.77 -16.54 0.81
CA ASP A 28 -3.88 -17.15 1.81
C ASP A 28 -4.33 -16.77 3.25
N PRO A 29 -4.40 -17.73 4.20
CA PRO A 29 -4.82 -17.46 5.57
C PRO A 29 -3.96 -16.42 6.29
N GLU A 30 -2.64 -16.39 6.05
CA GLU A 30 -1.77 -15.40 6.67
C GLU A 30 -1.98 -14.02 6.07
N SER A 31 -2.08 -13.89 4.75
CA SER A 31 -2.46 -12.60 4.12
C SER A 31 -3.81 -12.10 4.64
N SER A 32 -4.80 -12.99 4.80
CA SER A 32 -6.11 -12.64 5.36
C SER A 32 -6.02 -12.17 6.82
N ARG A 33 -5.17 -12.80 7.62
CA ARG A 33 -4.91 -12.42 9.03
C ARG A 33 -4.24 -11.04 9.10
N LEU A 34 -3.26 -10.78 8.24
CA LEU A 34 -2.58 -9.49 8.13
C LEU A 34 -3.55 -8.39 7.68
N ALA A 35 -4.41 -8.68 6.70
CA ALA A 35 -5.41 -7.75 6.23
C ALA A 35 -6.40 -7.35 7.32
N TYR A 36 -6.89 -8.33 8.08
CA TYR A 36 -7.78 -8.07 9.21
C TYR A 36 -7.09 -7.23 10.31
N ARG A 37 -5.81 -7.52 10.61
CA ARG A 37 -5.01 -6.73 11.54
C ARG A 37 -4.88 -5.27 11.08
N GLY A 38 -4.52 -5.07 9.81
CA GLY A 38 -4.39 -3.74 9.20
C GLY A 38 -5.69 -2.95 9.30
N PHE A 39 -6.81 -3.57 8.92
CA PHE A 39 -8.15 -3.00 9.05
C PHE A 39 -8.47 -2.56 10.49
N CYS A 40 -8.26 -3.42 11.48
CA CYS A 40 -8.55 -3.11 12.88
C CYS A 40 -7.69 -1.94 13.41
N LEU A 41 -6.39 -1.93 13.10
CA LEU A 41 -5.48 -0.87 13.55
C LEU A 41 -5.76 0.46 12.85
N ALA A 42 -6.17 0.46 11.58
CA ALA A 42 -6.58 1.67 10.87
C ALA A 42 -7.84 2.29 11.47
N ASP A 43 -8.85 1.47 11.81
CA ASP A 43 -10.05 1.93 12.51
C ASP A 43 -9.74 2.41 13.93
N GLU A 44 -8.89 1.70 14.67
CA GLU A 44 -8.42 2.15 15.99
C GLU A 44 -7.68 3.50 15.91
N TYR A 45 -6.83 3.67 14.91
CA TYR A 45 -6.12 4.92 14.64
C TYR A 45 -7.11 6.06 14.39
N TYR A 46 -8.05 5.89 13.47
CA TYR A 46 -9.10 6.88 13.18
C TYR A 46 -9.86 7.28 14.45
N ARG A 47 -10.37 6.30 15.20
CA ARG A 47 -11.11 6.53 16.45
C ARG A 47 -10.27 7.25 17.50
N ARG A 48 -8.96 6.95 17.59
CA ARG A 48 -8.05 7.61 18.53
C ARG A 48 -7.75 9.05 18.14
N CYS A 49 -7.56 9.32 16.84
CA CYS A 49 -7.41 10.68 16.33
C CYS A 49 -8.61 11.56 16.68
N VAL A 50 -9.82 11.04 16.44
CA VAL A 50 -11.08 11.76 16.74
C VAL A 50 -11.22 12.04 18.25
N SER A 51 -10.87 11.07 19.09
CA SER A 51 -11.09 11.19 20.55
C SER A 51 -9.99 11.95 21.30
N ALA A 52 -8.76 12.01 20.78
CA ALA A 52 -7.63 12.58 21.52
C ALA A 52 -6.53 13.24 20.69
N GLY A 53 -6.72 13.41 19.39
CA GLY A 53 -5.76 14.07 18.50
C GLY A 53 -4.63 13.15 18.01
N PHE A 54 -3.84 13.68 17.08
CA PHE A 54 -2.85 12.91 16.31
C PHE A 54 -1.67 12.42 17.16
N ASP A 55 -1.17 13.23 18.08
CA ASP A 55 -0.04 12.82 18.95
C ASP A 55 -0.39 11.60 19.80
N ALA A 56 -1.60 11.59 20.35
CA ALA A 56 -2.12 10.50 21.17
C ALA A 56 -2.44 9.23 20.36
N ALA A 57 -2.62 9.36 19.04
CA ALA A 57 -2.90 8.27 18.11
C ALA A 57 -1.64 7.72 17.42
N ARG A 58 -0.53 8.47 17.43
CA ARG A 58 0.75 8.09 16.80
C ARG A 58 1.24 6.69 17.17
N PRO A 59 1.13 6.20 18.43
CA PRO A 59 1.56 4.83 18.75
C PRO A 59 0.75 3.76 18.01
N ILE A 60 -0.52 4.00 17.71
CA ILE A 60 -1.36 3.07 16.93
C ILE A 60 -0.93 3.11 15.47
N LEU A 61 -0.71 4.32 14.91
CA LEU A 61 -0.19 4.47 13.55
C LEU A 61 1.17 3.78 13.39
N THR A 62 2.05 3.89 14.38
CA THR A 62 3.36 3.22 14.39
C THR A 62 3.23 1.70 14.42
N LYS A 63 2.19 1.16 15.07
CA LYS A 63 1.89 -0.29 15.05
C LYS A 63 1.28 -0.73 13.72
N LEU A 64 0.48 0.13 13.09
CA LEU A 64 -0.14 -0.15 11.79
C LEU A 64 0.92 -0.27 10.69
N LEU A 65 1.87 0.66 10.66
CA LEU A 65 2.82 0.83 9.57
C LEU A 65 4.11 0.02 9.74
N GLY A 66 4.76 -0.31 8.62
CA GLY A 66 6.12 -0.88 8.60
C GLY A 66 7.19 0.11 9.06
N GLY A 67 6.95 1.41 8.87
CA GLY A 67 7.80 2.47 9.39
C GLY A 67 7.15 3.85 9.31
N LEU A 68 7.37 4.67 10.34
CA LEU A 68 6.86 6.04 10.42
C LEU A 68 7.96 6.98 10.93
N GLY A 69 8.45 7.83 10.04
CA GLY A 69 9.46 8.83 10.35
C GLY A 69 8.97 9.87 11.37
N GLU A 70 9.93 10.50 12.04
CA GLU A 70 9.66 11.61 12.96
C GLU A 70 8.94 12.76 12.27
N ARG A 71 8.06 13.44 13.01
CA ARG A 71 7.33 14.64 12.55
C ARG A 71 6.46 14.42 11.31
N SER A 72 6.17 13.16 10.97
CA SER A 72 5.26 12.80 9.89
C SER A 72 3.85 12.57 10.41
N THR A 73 2.88 12.98 9.59
CA THR A 73 1.45 12.95 9.92
C THR A 73 0.67 12.36 8.75
N ILE A 74 -0.25 11.45 9.05
CA ILE A 74 -1.21 10.90 8.09
C ILE A 74 -2.60 11.24 8.61
N ILE A 75 -3.35 12.06 7.89
CA ILE A 75 -4.71 12.40 8.28
C ILE A 75 -5.60 11.19 8.02
N PRO A 76 -6.34 10.68 9.03
CA PRO A 76 -7.23 9.55 8.81
C PRO A 76 -8.52 10.02 8.10
N PRO A 77 -9.26 9.14 7.41
CA PRO A 77 -9.07 7.69 7.37
C PRO A 77 -7.87 7.27 6.50
N VAL A 78 -7.27 6.15 6.87
CA VAL A 78 -6.22 5.47 6.11
C VAL A 78 -6.70 4.05 5.80
N HIS A 79 -6.55 3.63 4.56
CA HIS A 79 -6.93 2.31 4.08
C HIS A 79 -5.68 1.58 3.61
N VAL A 80 -5.46 0.38 4.14
CA VAL A 80 -4.31 -0.47 3.80
C VAL A 80 -4.76 -1.88 3.47
N ASP A 81 -3.93 -2.63 2.74
CA ASP A 81 -4.08 -4.08 2.71
C ASP A 81 -3.54 -4.65 4.02
N HIS A 82 -2.23 -4.60 4.25
CA HIS A 82 -1.61 -5.11 5.48
C HIS A 82 -1.18 -4.01 6.45
N GLY A 83 -0.78 -2.85 5.91
CA GLY A 83 -0.19 -1.72 6.63
C GLY A 83 1.30 -1.89 6.94
N GLU A 84 1.74 -3.09 7.29
CA GLU A 84 3.13 -3.36 7.69
C GLU A 84 4.16 -3.27 6.53
N HIS A 85 3.70 -3.12 5.29
CA HIS A 85 4.57 -2.90 4.13
C HIS A 85 4.59 -1.44 3.66
N LEU A 86 3.86 -0.54 4.34
CA LEU A 86 3.89 0.90 4.12
C LEU A 86 4.94 1.58 5.01
N PHE A 87 5.90 2.24 4.39
CA PHE A 87 6.98 2.98 5.04
C PHE A 87 6.88 4.46 4.67
N ILE A 88 6.76 5.33 5.68
CA ILE A 88 6.70 6.79 5.51
C ILE A 88 7.94 7.42 6.16
N GLY A 89 8.69 8.21 5.39
CA GLY A 89 9.85 8.96 5.83
C GLY A 89 9.50 10.09 6.80
N SER A 90 10.50 10.85 7.22
CA SER A 90 10.38 11.94 8.19
C SER A 90 9.83 13.23 7.57
N ARG A 91 9.13 14.04 8.38
CA ARG A 91 8.53 15.33 7.98
C ARG A 91 7.60 15.22 6.77
N THR A 92 7.02 14.04 6.57
CA THR A 92 6.11 13.75 5.46
C THR A 92 4.67 13.97 5.92
N PHE A 93 3.92 14.71 5.12
CA PHE A 93 2.50 14.97 5.35
C PHE A 93 1.66 14.23 4.32
N VAL A 94 0.71 13.43 4.80
CA VAL A 94 -0.28 12.76 3.96
C VAL A 94 -1.67 13.20 4.40
N ASN A 95 -2.42 13.80 3.49
CA ASN A 95 -3.77 14.28 3.77
C ASN A 95 -4.79 13.12 3.82
N ASP A 96 -6.07 13.46 4.01
CA ASP A 96 -7.12 12.50 4.32
C ASP A 96 -7.40 11.51 3.18
N ASN A 97 -7.96 10.36 3.56
CA ASN A 97 -8.42 9.32 2.65
C ASN A 97 -7.30 8.69 1.80
N LEU A 98 -6.14 8.44 2.41
CA LEU A 98 -5.08 7.63 1.80
C LEU A 98 -5.57 6.19 1.59
N THR A 99 -5.39 5.67 0.37
CA THR A 99 -5.49 4.23 0.09
C THR A 99 -4.12 3.70 -0.32
N ALA A 100 -3.54 2.81 0.48
CA ALA A 100 -2.24 2.20 0.24
C ALA A 100 -2.37 0.67 0.25
N LEU A 101 -2.62 0.08 -0.92
CA LEU A 101 -2.69 -1.38 -1.09
C LEU A 101 -1.26 -1.93 -1.11
N ASP A 102 -0.76 -2.28 0.06
CA ASP A 102 0.64 -2.62 0.34
C ASP A 102 0.90 -4.13 0.37
N ILE A 103 0.38 -4.86 -0.61
CA ILE A 103 0.76 -6.27 -0.83
C ILE A 103 2.28 -6.38 -1.03
N ALA A 104 2.85 -5.51 -1.87
CA ALA A 104 4.28 -5.29 -1.94
C ALA A 104 4.65 -3.99 -1.20
N ARG A 105 5.96 -3.79 -1.02
CA ARG A 105 6.49 -2.64 -0.28
C ARG A 105 6.10 -1.32 -0.92
N ILE A 106 5.59 -0.39 -0.11
CA ILE A 106 5.40 1.02 -0.47
C ILE A 106 6.35 1.86 0.38
N THR A 107 7.21 2.65 -0.26
CA THR A 107 8.13 3.56 0.42
C THR A 107 7.85 4.99 -0.01
N VAL A 108 7.57 5.87 0.96
CA VAL A 108 7.49 7.32 0.76
C VAL A 108 8.66 7.95 1.50
N GLY A 109 9.44 8.76 0.79
CA GLY A 109 10.62 9.45 1.31
C GLY A 109 10.31 10.49 2.39
N ASN A 110 11.34 11.27 2.70
CA ASN A 110 11.30 12.40 3.62
C ASN A 110 10.74 13.64 2.94
N ASP A 111 10.17 14.55 3.73
CA ASP A 111 9.71 15.87 3.26
C ASP A 111 8.66 15.79 2.13
N CYS A 112 7.94 14.67 2.02
CA CYS A 112 6.93 14.52 0.99
C CYS A 112 5.60 15.17 1.40
N GLN A 113 4.82 15.58 0.40
CA GLN A 113 3.46 16.07 0.58
C GLN A 113 2.50 15.30 -0.31
N ALA A 114 1.54 14.61 0.29
CA ALA A 114 0.46 13.93 -0.43
C ALA A 114 -0.87 14.61 -0.12
N GLY A 115 -1.56 15.05 -1.16
CA GLY A 115 -2.90 15.61 -1.10
C GLY A 115 -3.96 14.57 -0.71
N PRO A 116 -5.22 15.00 -0.59
CA PRO A 116 -6.31 14.13 -0.20
C PRO A 116 -6.64 13.12 -1.30
N ASN A 117 -7.17 11.95 -0.91
CA ASN A 117 -7.58 10.87 -1.82
C ASN A 117 -6.45 10.25 -2.66
N VAL A 118 -5.21 10.32 -2.21
CA VAL A 118 -4.07 9.66 -2.86
C VAL A 118 -4.20 8.13 -2.76
N ARG A 119 -3.86 7.45 -3.87
CA ARG A 119 -3.92 5.99 -3.98
C ARG A 119 -2.56 5.43 -4.41
N LEU A 120 -1.98 4.54 -3.63
CA LEU A 120 -0.73 3.83 -3.88
C LEU A 120 -1.05 2.34 -3.97
N LEU A 121 -1.02 1.77 -5.18
CA LEU A 121 -1.59 0.45 -5.47
C LEU A 121 -0.51 -0.49 -6.01
N THR A 122 0.03 -1.37 -5.16
CA THR A 122 1.01 -2.38 -5.59
C THR A 122 0.42 -3.59 -6.32
N PRO A 123 -0.82 -4.05 -6.05
CA PRO A 123 -1.36 -5.22 -6.73
C PRO A 123 -1.56 -4.99 -8.22
N ALA A 124 -1.29 -6.03 -9.00
CA ALA A 124 -1.56 -6.13 -10.42
C ALA A 124 -2.25 -7.46 -10.73
N HIS A 125 -3.06 -7.46 -11.78
CA HIS A 125 -3.77 -8.64 -12.25
C HIS A 125 -3.39 -8.94 -13.70
N PRO A 126 -3.30 -10.22 -14.09
CA PRO A 126 -3.09 -10.58 -15.48
C PRO A 126 -4.10 -9.94 -16.43
N LEU A 127 -3.60 -9.47 -17.59
CA LEU A 127 -4.43 -8.99 -18.69
C LEU A 127 -5.32 -10.10 -19.27
N GLU A 128 -4.78 -11.32 -19.30
CA GLU A 128 -5.47 -12.49 -19.79
C GLU A 128 -6.67 -12.86 -18.90
N VAL A 129 -7.80 -13.16 -19.54
CA VAL A 129 -9.08 -13.41 -18.84
C VAL A 129 -9.00 -14.62 -17.93
N GLN A 130 -8.37 -15.71 -18.39
CA GLN A 130 -8.39 -16.98 -17.66
C GLN A 130 -7.55 -16.92 -16.37
N PRO A 131 -6.26 -16.50 -16.38
CA PRO A 131 -5.49 -16.35 -15.15
C PRO A 131 -6.14 -15.37 -14.15
N ARG A 132 -6.75 -14.28 -14.63
CA ARG A 132 -7.49 -13.35 -13.78
C ARG A 132 -8.75 -13.96 -13.15
N ARG A 133 -9.49 -14.79 -13.90
CA ARG A 133 -10.63 -15.56 -13.36
C ARG A 133 -10.21 -16.55 -12.30
N ASP A 134 -9.04 -17.14 -12.49
CA ASP A 134 -8.44 -18.07 -11.55
C ASP A 134 -7.84 -17.39 -10.32
N LYS A 135 -7.95 -16.05 -10.22
CA LYS A 135 -7.48 -15.24 -9.07
C LYS A 135 -5.95 -15.17 -8.94
N LEU A 136 -5.25 -15.32 -10.05
CA LEU A 136 -3.81 -15.06 -10.09
C LEU A 136 -3.56 -13.57 -9.93
N GLU A 137 -2.60 -13.24 -9.07
CA GLU A 137 -2.19 -11.88 -8.74
C GLU A 137 -0.67 -11.78 -8.74
N SER A 138 -0.18 -10.55 -8.86
CA SER A 138 1.21 -10.18 -8.64
C SER A 138 1.23 -8.81 -7.94
N ALA A 139 2.35 -8.44 -7.33
CA ALA A 139 2.50 -7.11 -6.76
C ALA A 139 3.91 -6.62 -6.97
N GLU A 140 4.05 -5.31 -7.22
CA GLU A 140 5.33 -4.66 -7.42
C GLU A 140 5.47 -3.46 -6.47
N PRO A 141 6.68 -3.16 -5.99
CA PRO A 141 6.88 -2.10 -5.02
C PRO A 141 6.67 -0.70 -5.61
N ILE A 142 6.23 0.24 -4.77
CA ILE A 142 6.16 1.68 -5.09
C ILE A 142 7.20 2.42 -4.26
N THR A 143 7.93 3.35 -4.89
CA THR A 143 8.86 4.26 -4.20
C THR A 143 8.62 5.70 -4.64
N LEU A 144 8.25 6.55 -3.68
CA LEU A 144 8.29 8.01 -3.82
C LEU A 144 9.56 8.51 -3.14
N GLY A 145 10.40 9.21 -3.89
CA GLY A 145 11.64 9.79 -3.35
C GLY A 145 11.36 10.95 -2.40
N ASP A 146 12.42 11.46 -1.75
CA ASP A 146 12.34 12.62 -0.88
C ASP A 146 11.81 13.86 -1.64
N ASN A 147 11.14 14.77 -0.93
CA ASN A 147 10.52 16.01 -1.46
C ASN A 147 9.41 15.80 -2.50
N SER A 148 8.92 14.58 -2.68
CA SER A 148 7.85 14.32 -3.65
C SER A 148 6.54 15.01 -3.26
N VAL A 149 5.85 15.58 -4.26
CA VAL A 149 4.50 16.11 -4.12
C VAL A 149 3.53 15.26 -4.94
N VAL A 150 2.41 14.87 -4.34
CA VAL A 150 1.31 14.16 -5.02
C VAL A 150 0.02 14.94 -4.81
N ASP A 151 -0.56 15.45 -5.89
CA ASP A 151 -1.73 16.32 -5.82
C ASP A 151 -3.05 15.59 -5.48
N ALA A 152 -4.00 16.37 -4.96
CA ALA A 152 -5.35 15.92 -4.62
C ALA A 152 -6.06 15.26 -5.82
N GLY A 153 -6.57 14.04 -5.64
CA GLY A 153 -7.32 13.36 -6.71
C GLY A 153 -6.49 13.04 -7.97
N GLY A 154 -5.16 13.07 -7.88
CA GLY A 154 -4.28 12.59 -8.94
C GLY A 154 -4.58 11.13 -9.32
N PRO A 155 -4.18 10.70 -10.53
CA PRO A 155 -4.34 9.31 -10.94
C PRO A 155 -3.66 8.39 -9.93
N ALA A 156 -4.25 7.21 -9.69
CA ALA A 156 -3.66 6.24 -8.76
C ALA A 156 -2.23 5.89 -9.21
N CYS A 157 -1.29 5.84 -8.25
CA CYS A 157 0.06 5.39 -8.52
C CYS A 157 0.07 3.85 -8.53
N HIS A 158 0.44 3.28 -9.67
CA HIS A 158 0.59 1.83 -9.85
C HIS A 158 2.07 1.47 -10.04
N ALA A 159 2.44 0.28 -9.57
CA ALA A 159 3.75 -0.30 -9.86
C ALA A 159 3.81 -0.83 -11.32
N HIS A 160 5.00 -0.81 -11.92
CA HIS A 160 5.21 -0.86 -13.37
C HIS A 160 5.19 -2.30 -13.96
N GLY A 161 3.99 -2.85 -14.22
CA GLY A 161 3.83 -4.14 -14.91
C GLY A 161 2.48 -4.29 -15.62
N ASP A 162 2.25 -3.47 -16.64
CA ASP A 162 1.15 -3.56 -17.61
C ASP A 162 -0.32 -3.55 -17.07
N GLN A 163 -0.71 -2.44 -16.44
CA GLN A 163 -1.84 -1.61 -16.91
C GLN A 163 -1.51 -0.12 -16.67
N ARG A 164 -1.35 0.63 -17.76
CA ARG A 164 -1.18 2.10 -17.83
C ARG A 164 -2.21 2.76 -16.90
N PHE A 165 -1.88 3.61 -15.93
CA PHE A 165 -1.02 4.79 -16.00
C PHE A 165 -0.27 5.05 -14.68
N LEU A 166 1.07 5.08 -14.75
CA LEU A 166 1.82 6.10 -14.04
C LEU A 166 1.56 7.41 -14.82
N THR A 167 0.88 8.38 -14.21
CA THR A 167 1.01 9.76 -14.68
C THR A 167 1.38 10.65 -13.50
N ILE A 168 2.61 10.48 -13.04
CA ILE A 168 3.42 11.64 -12.68
C ILE A 168 3.63 12.42 -14.00
N ARG A 169 2.63 13.19 -14.42
CA ARG A 169 2.84 14.33 -15.32
C ARG A 169 2.36 15.53 -14.53
N ASP A 170 3.32 16.16 -13.85
CA ASP A 170 3.53 17.61 -13.83
C ASP A 170 4.05 18.19 -12.51
N THR A 171 4.26 17.38 -11.44
CA THR A 171 4.89 17.93 -10.23
C THR A 171 5.71 16.93 -9.40
N VAL A 172 6.69 16.24 -10.00
CA VAL A 172 7.93 15.95 -9.22
C VAL A 172 8.77 17.21 -9.33
N LEU A 173 8.42 18.22 -8.51
CA LEU A 173 9.34 19.30 -8.21
C LEU A 173 10.36 18.71 -7.24
N ASN A 174 11.39 18.08 -7.79
CA ASN A 174 12.62 17.90 -7.03
C ASN A 174 13.26 19.29 -6.93
N ASP A 175 12.94 20.02 -5.86
CA ASP A 175 13.77 21.15 -5.48
C ASP A 175 15.10 20.57 -4.98
N SER A 176 16.11 20.65 -5.87
CA SER A 176 17.52 20.41 -5.58
C SER A 176 18.11 21.46 -4.65
#